data_AF-A0A2K8P054-F1
#
_entry.id   AF-A0A2K8P054-F1
#
_cell.length_a   1.000
_cell.length_b   1.000
_cell.length_c   1.000
_cell.angle_alpha   90.00
_cell.angle_beta   90.00
_cell.angle_gamma   90.00
#
_symmetry.space_group_name_H-M   'P 1'
#
loop_
_entity.id
_entity.type
_entity.pdbx_description
1 polymer ?
#
loop_
_entity_poly.entity_id
_entity_poly.type
_entity_poly.pdbx_seq_one_letter_code
_entity_poly.pdbx_strand_id
1 'polypeptide(L)'
;MEQKIKQYWEKFKIETNANKDLNYKKDFCFGYDERTYEELLKLVIEGTKKSTSFAFFQYEMDNEEEPKVEDYAIVTDSLRNHKCVIKTINVRYLKI
;
A
#
# COMPACT_ATOMS: atom_id res chain seq x y z
N MET A 1 -14.10 -12.08 0.08
CA MET A 1 -12.79 -11.39 0.06
C MET A 1 -12.92 -9.98 0.61
N GLU A 2 -13.88 -9.19 0.14
CA GLU A 2 -14.18 -7.83 0.64
C GLU A 2 -14.48 -7.72 2.15
N GLN A 3 -15.07 -8.75 2.76
CA GLN A 3 -15.37 -8.70 4.19
C GLN A 3 -14.10 -8.77 5.06
N LYS A 4 -13.08 -9.53 4.62
CA LYS A 4 -11.80 -9.66 5.36
C LYS A 4 -11.00 -8.36 5.32
N ILE A 5 -10.97 -7.66 4.18
CA ILE A 5 -10.30 -6.37 4.07
C ILE A 5 -11.01 -5.28 4.89
N LYS A 6 -12.35 -5.25 4.87
CA LYS A 6 -13.13 -4.34 5.72
C LYS A 6 -12.84 -4.56 7.20
N GLN A 7 -12.84 -5.81 7.66
CA GLN A 7 -12.49 -6.14 9.05
C GLN A 7 -11.07 -5.72 9.42
N TYR A 8 -10.10 -5.98 8.53
CA TYR A 8 -8.71 -5.57 8.75
C TYR A 8 -8.58 -4.05 8.87
N TRP A 9 -9.25 -3.30 7.99
CA TRP A 9 -9.25 -1.84 8.01
C TRP A 9 -9.93 -1.25 9.24
N GLU A 10 -11.10 -1.76 9.63
CA GLU A 10 -11.79 -1.31 10.85
C GLU A 10 -10.93 -1.58 12.10
N LYS A 11 -10.27 -2.74 12.16
CA LYS A 11 -9.32 -3.05 13.24
C LYS A 11 -8.20 -2.02 13.29
N PHE A 12 -7.58 -1.70 12.15
CA PHE A 12 -6.56 -0.67 12.06
C PHE A 12 -7.05 0.69 12.57
N LYS A 13 -8.27 1.13 12.18
CA LYS A 13 -8.83 2.39 12.63
C LYS A 13 -9.05 2.43 14.15
N ILE A 14 -9.53 1.33 14.72
CA ILE A 14 -9.72 1.21 16.17
C ILE A 14 -8.38 1.26 16.92
N GLU A 15 -7.40 0.47 16.49
CA GLU A 15 -6.09 0.37 17.16
C GLU A 15 -5.27 1.67 17.08
N THR A 16 -5.46 2.46 16.03
CA THR A 16 -4.74 3.74 15.83
C THR A 16 -5.55 4.97 16.22
N ASN A 17 -6.80 4.79 16.70
CA ASN A 17 -7.75 5.87 16.95
C ASN A 17 -7.90 6.81 15.74
N ALA A 18 -7.92 6.24 14.54
CA ALA A 18 -8.05 6.99 13.29
C ALA A 18 -9.47 7.54 13.10
N ASN A 19 -9.60 8.58 12.26
CA ASN A 19 -10.90 9.12 11.89
C ASN A 19 -11.78 8.03 11.26
N LYS A 20 -13.07 7.99 11.61
CA LYS A 20 -14.06 7.04 11.08
C LYS A 20 -14.21 7.13 9.57
N ASP A 21 -14.07 8.33 9.01
CA ASP A 21 -14.17 8.60 7.57
C ASP A 21 -12.87 8.32 6.81
N LEU A 22 -11.80 7.90 7.51
CA LEU A 22 -10.55 7.52 6.88
C LEU A 22 -10.74 6.24 6.05
N ASN A 23 -10.39 6.33 4.78
CA ASN A 23 -10.41 5.21 3.85
C ASN A 23 -9.01 4.97 3.28
N TYR A 24 -8.69 3.71 3.02
CA TYR A 24 -7.51 3.34 2.25
C TYR A 24 -7.80 3.51 0.75
N LYS A 25 -6.75 3.76 -0.03
CA LYS A 25 -6.84 3.93 -1.49
C LYS A 25 -6.82 2.60 -2.24
N LYS A 26 -5.92 1.71 -1.83
CA LYS A 26 -5.76 0.41 -2.48
C LYS A 26 -5.14 -0.64 -1.57
N ASP A 27 -5.28 -1.89 -1.96
CA ASP A 27 -4.58 -3.03 -1.39
C ASP A 27 -3.78 -3.78 -2.46
N PHE A 28 -2.48 -3.95 -2.21
CA PHE A 28 -1.56 -4.46 -3.23
C PHE A 28 -0.39 -5.23 -2.63
N CYS A 29 0.28 -6.02 -3.48
CA CYS A 29 1.51 -6.72 -3.17
C CYS A 29 2.68 -6.07 -3.92
N PHE A 30 3.86 -5.98 -3.31
CA PHE A 30 5.07 -5.47 -3.96
C PHE A 30 5.82 -6.60 -4.65
N GLY A 31 6.27 -6.40 -5.89
CA GLY A 31 7.05 -7.38 -6.63
C GLY A 31 6.34 -7.80 -7.90
N TYR A 32 6.91 -8.76 -8.61
CA TYR A 32 6.34 -9.31 -9.85
C TYR A 32 6.49 -10.85 -9.95
N ASP A 33 7.27 -11.46 -9.05
CA ASP A 33 7.48 -12.90 -8.96
C ASP A 33 7.54 -13.36 -7.49
N GLU A 34 7.45 -14.67 -7.24
CA GLU A 34 7.39 -15.24 -5.89
C GLU A 34 8.53 -14.77 -4.97
N ARG A 35 9.75 -14.71 -5.53
CA ARG A 35 10.92 -14.28 -4.80
C ARG A 35 10.79 -12.81 -4.38
N THR A 36 10.47 -11.93 -5.32
CA THR A 36 10.37 -10.49 -5.05
C THR A 36 9.17 -10.15 -4.16
N TYR A 37 8.07 -10.91 -4.23
CA TYR A 37 6.94 -10.76 -3.32
C TYR A 37 7.36 -10.93 -1.86
N GLU A 38 8.07 -12.01 -1.54
CA GLU A 38 8.51 -12.29 -0.18
C GLU A 38 9.60 -11.32 0.29
N GLU A 39 10.64 -11.09 -0.53
CA GLU A 39 11.76 -10.22 -0.19
C GLU A 39 11.29 -8.78 0.08
N LEU A 40 10.46 -8.22 -0.80
CA LEU A 40 10.00 -6.83 -0.67
C LEU A 40 9.02 -6.68 0.49
N LEU A 41 8.10 -7.63 0.69
CA LEU A 41 7.18 -7.60 1.83
C LEU A 41 7.94 -7.62 3.16
N LYS A 42 8.97 -8.47 3.27
CA LYS A 42 9.82 -8.54 4.47
C LYS A 42 10.46 -7.19 4.76
N LEU A 43 11.05 -6.54 3.75
CA LEU A 43 11.67 -5.22 3.91
C LEU A 43 10.66 -4.14 4.34
N VAL A 44 9.40 -4.22 3.89
CA VAL A 44 8.34 -3.29 4.33
C VAL A 44 7.97 -3.53 5.80
N ILE A 45 7.75 -4.79 6.20
CA ILE A 45 7.37 -5.15 7.58
C ILE A 45 8.49 -4.78 8.58
N GLU A 46 9.75 -5.01 8.21
CA GLU A 46 10.92 -4.63 9.02
C GLU A 46 11.14 -3.11 9.06
N GLY A 47 10.43 -2.35 8.22
CA GLY A 47 10.57 -0.90 8.12
C GLY A 47 11.82 -0.44 7.36
N THR A 48 12.56 -1.35 6.72
CA THR A 48 13.75 -1.03 5.90
C THR A 48 13.36 -0.35 4.59
N LYS A 49 12.35 -0.88 3.90
CA LYS A 49 11.81 -0.28 2.67
C LYS A 49 10.77 0.78 3.04
N LYS A 50 11.16 2.06 2.89
CA LYS A 50 10.30 3.23 3.19
C LYS A 50 9.90 4.06 1.97
N SER A 51 10.30 3.62 0.78
CA SER A 51 9.99 4.32 -0.48
C SER A 51 9.66 3.33 -1.60
N THR A 52 8.88 3.81 -2.55
CA THR A 52 8.57 3.11 -3.80
C THR A 52 8.54 4.11 -4.94
N SER A 53 8.73 3.64 -6.16
CA SER A 53 8.66 4.44 -7.38
C SER A 53 7.83 3.69 -8.42
N PHE A 54 7.19 4.43 -9.30
CA PHE A 54 6.42 3.91 -10.40
C PHE A 54 6.65 4.77 -11.63
N ALA A 55 6.50 4.20 -12.81
CA ALA A 55 6.58 4.98 -14.03
C ALA A 55 5.37 5.91 -14.11
N PHE A 56 5.62 7.22 -14.27
CA PHE A 56 4.55 8.23 -14.22
C PHE A 56 3.46 7.98 -15.27
N PHE A 57 3.84 7.60 -16.50
CA PHE A 57 2.89 7.32 -17.58
C PHE A 57 1.94 6.15 -17.28
N GLN A 58 2.32 5.27 -16.35
CA GLN A 58 1.55 4.07 -16.07
C GLN A 58 0.24 4.39 -15.34
N TYR A 59 0.19 5.48 -14.56
CA TYR A 59 -1.08 5.94 -13.94
C TYR A 59 -2.15 6.25 -15.00
N GLU A 60 -1.76 6.91 -16.10
CA GLU A 60 -2.66 7.20 -17.21
C GLU A 60 -3.07 5.93 -17.95
N MET A 61 -2.12 5.01 -18.21
CA MET A 61 -2.40 3.75 -18.89
C MET A 61 -3.36 2.85 -18.10
N ASP A 62 -3.20 2.79 -16.78
CA ASP A 62 -3.99 1.93 -15.89
C ASP A 62 -5.27 2.62 -15.40
N ASN A 63 -5.49 3.89 -15.79
CA ASN A 63 -6.58 4.74 -15.30
C ASN A 63 -6.63 4.79 -13.75
N GLU A 64 -5.46 4.82 -13.12
CA GLU A 64 -5.30 4.96 -11.67
C GLU A 64 -5.02 6.42 -11.29
N GLU A 65 -5.53 6.87 -10.15
CA GLU A 65 -5.08 8.14 -9.57
C GLU A 65 -3.63 8.02 -9.08
N GLU A 66 -2.87 9.09 -9.28
CA GLU A 66 -1.57 9.25 -8.64
C GLU A 66 -1.71 9.23 -7.10
N PRO A 67 -0.71 8.69 -6.37
CA PRO A 67 -0.72 8.71 -4.92
C PRO A 67 -0.61 10.14 -4.40
N LYS A 68 -1.35 10.45 -3.34
CA LYS A 68 -1.33 11.75 -2.65
C LYS A 68 -0.70 11.59 -1.27
N VAL A 69 -0.14 12.68 -0.75
CA VAL A 69 0.28 12.71 0.66
C VAL A 69 -0.95 12.49 1.55
N GLU A 70 -0.76 11.77 2.65
CA GLU A 70 -1.80 11.27 3.55
C GLU A 70 -2.61 10.06 3.03
N ASP A 71 -2.37 9.58 1.80
CA ASP A 71 -3.00 8.35 1.34
C ASP A 71 -2.52 7.15 2.15
N TYR A 72 -3.48 6.31 2.54
CA TYR A 72 -3.22 5.02 3.17
C TYR A 72 -3.41 3.89 2.17
N ALA A 73 -2.58 2.86 2.26
CA ALA A 73 -2.72 1.63 1.48
C ALA A 73 -2.45 0.40 2.34
N ILE A 74 -3.07 -0.73 1.97
CA ILE A 74 -2.89 -2.01 2.64
C ILE A 74 -1.89 -2.84 1.83
N VAL A 75 -0.85 -3.34 2.47
CA VAL A 75 0.13 -4.23 1.82
C VAL A 75 -0.26 -5.67 2.09
N THR A 76 -0.30 -6.49 1.04
CA THR A 76 -0.60 -7.93 1.10
C THR A 76 0.62 -8.78 0.73
N ASP A 77 0.58 -10.06 1.06
CA ASP A 77 1.42 -11.06 0.38
C ASP A 77 0.85 -11.43 -0.99
N SER A 78 1.56 -12.30 -1.72
CA SER A 78 1.17 -12.83 -3.04
C SER A 78 -0.15 -13.62 -3.01
N LEU A 79 -0.54 -14.11 -1.82
CA LEU A 79 -1.79 -14.84 -1.58
C LEU A 79 -2.92 -13.93 -1.09
N ARG A 80 -2.76 -12.60 -1.18
CA ARG A 80 -3.75 -11.57 -0.78
C ARG A 80 -4.08 -11.57 0.71
N ASN A 81 -3.19 -12.05 1.57
CA ASN A 81 -3.33 -11.85 3.01
C ASN A 81 -2.80 -10.46 3.40
N HIS A 82 -3.62 -9.65 4.06
CA HIS A 82 -3.22 -8.32 4.56
C HIS A 82 -2.13 -8.43 5.63
N LYS A 83 -1.06 -7.64 5.49
CA LYS A 83 0.13 -7.72 6.36
C LYS A 83 0.37 -6.45 7.15
N CYS A 84 0.30 -5.30 6.50
CA CYS A 84 0.44 -4.01 7.16
C CYS A 84 -0.31 -2.91 6.43
N VAL A 85 -0.43 -1.76 7.09
CA VAL A 85 -0.92 -0.51 6.51
C VAL A 85 0.26 0.45 6.38
N ILE A 86 0.38 1.10 5.23
CA ILE A 86 1.37 2.15 4.98
C ILE A 86 0.68 3.48 4.69
N LYS A 87 1.38 4.58 4.93
CA LYS A 87 0.93 5.95 4.67
C LYS A 87 1.94 6.67 3.79
N THR A 88 1.47 7.32 2.73
CA THR A 88 2.28 8.19 1.90
C THR A 88 2.55 9.51 2.63
N ILE A 89 3.81 9.76 2.99
CA ILE A 89 4.21 11.01 3.66
C ILE A 89 4.84 12.04 2.71
N ASN A 90 5.22 11.61 1.50
CA ASN A 90 5.89 12.45 0.51
C ASN A 90 5.72 11.87 -0.90
N VAL A 91 5.54 12.73 -1.90
CA VAL A 91 5.48 12.38 -3.32
C VAL A 91 6.46 13.28 -4.07
N ARG A 92 7.27 12.70 -4.95
CA ARG A 92 8.27 13.41 -5.77
C ARG A 92 8.23 12.92 -7.21
N TYR A 93 8.24 13.87 -8.13
CA TYR A 93 8.43 13.61 -9.56
C TYR A 93 9.90 13.73 -9.88
N LEU A 94 10.51 12.63 -10.34
CA LEU A 94 11.91 12.58 -10.72
C LEU A 94 11.99 12.48 -12.24
N LYS A 95 12.79 13.35 -12.85
CA LYS A 95 13.19 13.18 -14.24
C LYS A 95 14.41 12.26 -14.26
N ILE A 96 14.26 11.12 -14.93
CA ILE A 96 15.34 10.14 -15.15
C ILE A 96 16.04 10.50 -16.46
#